data_AF-A0A243S089-F1
#
_entry.id   AF-A0A243S089-F1
#
_cell.length_a   1.000
_cell.length_b   1.000
_cell.length_c   1.000
_cell.angle_alpha   90.00
_cell.angle_beta   90.00
_cell.angle_gamma   90.00
#
_symmetry.space_group_name_H-M   'P 1'
#
loop_
_entity.id
_entity.type
_entity.pdbx_description
1 polymer ?
#
loop_
_entity_poly.entity_id
_entity_poly.type
_entity_poly.pdbx_seq_one_letter_code
_entity_poly.pdbx_strand_id
1 'polypeptide(L)' 'APCKDRRRGMWGGRPTCHDGDLYKERNTVERLINKLKAWRGIATRYDKTPESYLAGLHLRASMIWINDLLKATG' A
#
# COMPACT_ATOMS: atom_id res chain seq x y z
N ALA A 1 21.12 -1.67 10.78
CA ALA A 1 20.93 -0.48 11.65
C ALA A 1 20.45 -0.95 13.03
N PRO A 2 20.88 -0.33 14.15
CA PRO A 2 20.41 -0.72 15.48
C PRO A 2 18.92 -0.35 15.61
N CYS A 3 18.11 -1.30 16.08
CA CYS A 3 16.67 -1.10 16.17
C CYS A 3 16.34 -0.03 17.23
N LYS A 4 15.68 1.06 16.82
CA LYS A 4 15.23 2.09 17.77
C LYS A 4 14.07 1.53 18.58
N ASP A 5 14.34 1.20 19.85
CA ASP A 5 13.33 0.81 20.83
C ASP A 5 12.32 1.95 21.01
N ARG A 6 11.02 1.65 20.80
CA ARG A 6 9.94 2.56 21.15
C ARG A 6 9.37 2.06 22.47
N ARG A 7 9.37 2.95 23.48
CA ARG A 7 8.91 2.71 24.86
C ARG A 7 7.87 1.59 24.96
N ARG A 8 8.24 0.50 25.65
CA ARG A 8 7.35 -0.61 26.00
C ARG A 8 6.03 -0.05 26.56
N GLY A 9 4.90 -0.56 26.07
CA GLY A 9 3.60 -0.30 26.68
C GLY A 9 3.56 -0.84 28.12
N MET A 10 2.57 -0.41 28.90
CA MET A 10 2.44 -0.70 30.34
C MET A 10 2.54 -2.20 30.72
N TRP A 11 2.28 -3.09 29.77
CA TRP A 11 2.31 -4.54 29.94
C TRP A 11 3.64 -5.20 29.51
N GLY A 12 4.70 -4.42 29.27
CA GLY A 12 6.07 -4.94 29.20
C GLY A 12 6.35 -6.00 28.11
N GLY A 13 5.59 -6.01 27.03
CA GLY A 13 5.73 -6.99 25.94
C GLY A 13 7.10 -6.95 25.25
N ARG A 14 7.42 -8.02 24.51
CA ARG A 14 8.68 -8.16 23.76
C ARG A 14 8.88 -6.93 22.86
N PRO A 15 10.01 -6.21 22.95
CA PRO A 15 10.25 -5.05 22.10
C PRO A 15 10.29 -5.53 20.65
N THR A 16 9.29 -5.13 19.87
CA THR A 16 9.33 -5.27 18.42
C THR A 16 10.32 -4.24 17.91
N CYS A 17 11.52 -4.70 17.57
CA CYS A 17 12.48 -3.90 16.81
C CYS A 17 11.77 -3.40 15.55
N HIS A 18 11.43 -2.12 15.55
CA HIS A 18 10.69 -1.49 14.47
C HIS A 18 11.56 -0.43 13.83
N ASP A 19 11.98 -0.68 12.59
CA ASP A 19 12.70 0.33 11.82
C ASP A 19 11.69 1.39 11.36
N GLY A 20 11.73 2.54 12.03
CA GLY A 20 10.81 3.64 11.76
C GLY A 20 11.02 4.27 10.38
N ASP A 21 12.21 4.15 9.80
CA ASP A 21 12.50 4.71 8.48
C ASP A 21 11.98 3.76 7.38
N LEU A 22 12.18 2.45 7.52
CA LEU A 22 11.51 1.46 6.65
C LEU A 22 9.98 1.53 6.75
N TYR A 23 9.45 1.85 7.93
CA TYR A 23 8.00 1.99 8.09
C TYR A 23 7.41 3.24 7.43
N LYS A 24 8.18 4.33 7.31
CA LYS A 24 7.75 5.53 6.59
C LYS A 24 7.56 5.24 5.10
N GLU A 25 8.47 4.47 4.50
CA GLU A 25 8.38 4.06 3.09
C GLU A 25 7.13 3.22 2.81
N ARG A 26 6.68 2.44 3.81
CA ARG A 26 5.46 1.62 3.71
C ARG A 26 4.20 2.44 3.44
N ASN A 27 4.10 3.66 3.98
CA ASN A 27 2.93 4.53 3.77
C ASN A 27 2.73 4.86 2.28
N THR A 28 3.79 4.95 1.48
CA THR A 28 3.67 5.17 0.03
C THR A 28 2.99 3.97 -0.64
N VAL A 29 3.42 2.76 -0.30
CA VAL A 29 2.84 1.51 -0.81
C VAL A 29 1.38 1.34 -0.36
N GLU A 30 1.08 1.60 0.91
CA GLU A 30 -0.27 1.52 1.46
C GLU A 30 -1.23 2.50 0.77
N ARG A 31 -0.78 3.73 0.50
CA ARG A 31 -1.57 4.71 -0.26
C ARG A 31 -1.87 4.24 -1.67
N LEU A 32 -0.91 3.60 -2.35
CA LEU A 32 -1.14 3.02 -3.67
C LEU A 32 -2.17 1.89 -3.61
N ILE A 33 -2.03 0.97 -2.65
CA ILE A 33 -2.98 -0.13 -2.46
C ILE A 33 -4.38 0.40 -2.16
N ASN A 34 -4.50 1.45 -1.34
CA ASN A 34 -5.79 2.10 -1.08
C ASN A 34 -6.40 2.73 -2.34
N LYS A 35 -5.59 3.37 -3.21
CA LYS A 35 -6.06 3.90 -4.50
C LYS A 35 -6.53 2.81 -5.47
N LEU A 36 -5.89 1.64 -5.44
CA LEU A 36 -6.30 0.45 -6.20
C LEU A 36 -7.64 -0.07 -5.67
N LYS A 37 -7.74 -0.25 -4.34
CA LYS A 37 -8.96 -0.71 -3.65
C LYS A 37 -10.11 0.30 -3.65
N ALA A 38 -9.88 1.56 -4.00
CA ALA A 38 -10.97 2.50 -4.23
C ALA A 38 -11.92 2.04 -5.35
N TRP A 39 -11.45 1.17 -6.25
CA TRP A 39 -12.31 0.53 -7.24
C TRP A 39 -12.95 -0.74 -6.66
N ARG A 40 -14.29 -0.74 -6.52
CA ARG A 40 -15.04 -1.83 -5.87
C ARG A 40 -14.71 -3.21 -6.44
N GLY A 41 -14.56 -3.35 -7.76
CA GLY A 41 -14.26 -4.64 -8.40
C GLY A 41 -12.98 -5.30 -7.86
N ILE A 42 -11.92 -4.52 -7.66
CA ILE A 42 -10.66 -4.99 -7.07
C ILE A 42 -10.82 -5.24 -5.57
N ALA A 43 -11.51 -4.36 -4.85
CA ALA A 43 -11.62 -4.41 -3.39
C ALA A 43 -12.29 -5.69 -2.88
N THR A 44 -13.36 -6.10 -3.56
CA THR A 44 -14.16 -7.26 -3.17
C THR A 44 -13.78 -8.53 -3.93
N ARG A 45 -12.91 -8.43 -4.95
CA ARG A 45 -12.58 -9.50 -5.90
C ARG A 45 -13.82 -10.18 -6.48
N TYR A 46 -14.64 -9.42 -7.19
CA TYR A 46 -15.82 -9.98 -7.86
C TYR A 46 -15.49 -10.75 -9.16
N ASP A 47 -14.26 -10.66 -9.66
CA ASP A 47 -13.85 -11.33 -10.89
C ASP A 47 -13.88 -12.85 -10.74
N LYS A 48 -14.54 -13.52 -11.69
CA LYS A 48 -14.72 -14.98 -11.69
C LYS A 48 -13.43 -15.74 -12.02
N THR A 49 -12.53 -15.11 -12.77
CA THR A 49 -11.28 -15.69 -13.25
C THR A 49 -10.09 -14.85 -12.78
N PRO A 50 -8.95 -15.49 -12.48
CA PRO A 50 -7.75 -14.78 -12.05
C PRO A 50 -7.22 -13.84 -13.14
N GLU A 51 -7.38 -14.19 -14.42
CA GLU A 51 -6.97 -13.36 -15.55
C GLU A 51 -7.75 -12.05 -15.62
N SER A 52 -9.07 -12.09 -15.41
CA SER A 52 -9.91 -10.88 -15.40
C SER A 52 -9.57 -9.99 -14.22
N TYR A 53 -9.30 -10.58 -13.04
CA TYR A 53 -8.82 -9.83 -11.89
C TYR A 53 -7.49 -9.12 -12.18
N LEU A 54 -6.52 -9.83 -12.77
CA LEU A 54 -5.22 -9.25 -13.13
C LEU A 54 -5.36 -8.15 -14.17
N ALA A 55 -6.18 -8.34 -15.20
CA ALA A 55 -6.46 -7.31 -16.20
C ALA A 55 -7.03 -6.04 -15.57
N GLY A 56 -7.99 -6.19 -14.65
CA GLY A 56 -8.54 -5.06 -13.88
C GLY A 56 -7.49 -4.37 -13.02
N LEU A 57 -6.62 -5.14 -12.35
CA LEU A 57 -5.53 -4.60 -11.55
C LEU A 57 -4.55 -3.78 -12.40
N HIS A 58 -4.12 -4.30 -13.55
CA HIS A 58 -3.24 -3.61 -14.48
C HIS A 58 -3.89 -2.34 -15.04
N LEU A 59 -5.16 -2.42 -15.46
CA LEU A 59 -5.90 -1.26 -15.96
C LEU A 59 -5.94 -0.13 -14.93
N ARG A 60 -6.30 -0.46 -13.69
CA ARG A 60 -6.39 0.53 -12.61
C ARG A 60 -5.01 1.10 -12.24
N ALA A 61 -3.97 0.27 -12.24
CA ALA A 61 -2.60 0.72 -12.00
C ALA A 61 -2.14 1.72 -13.07
N SER A 62 -2.38 1.42 -14.35
CA SER A 62 -2.06 2.32 -15.47
C SER A 62 -2.80 3.66 -15.36
N MET A 63 -4.08 3.65 -14.99
CA MET A 63 -4.83 4.89 -14.76
C MET A 63 -4.22 5.73 -13.63
N ILE A 64 -3.82 5.11 -12.52
CA ILE A 64 -3.16 5.83 -11.41
C ILE A 64 -1.85 6.44 -11.91
N TRP A 65 -1.06 5.71 -12.68
CA TRP A 65 0.20 6.18 -13.21
C TRP A 65 0.04 7.37 -14.16
N ILE A 66 -0.88 7.28 -15.12
CA ILE A 66 -1.18 8.39 -16.06
C ILE A 66 -1.62 9.64 -15.29
N ASN A 67 -2.49 9.49 -14.29
CA ASN A 67 -2.91 10.61 -13.46
C ASN A 67 -1.77 11.25 -12.66
N ASP A 68 -0.81 10.44 -12.20
CA ASP A 68 0.36 10.93 -11.47
C ASP A 68 1.30 11.71 -12.40
N LEU A 69 1.54 11.18 -13.62
CA LEU A 69 2.29 11.87 -14.66
C LEU A 69 1.66 13.21 -15.02
N LEU A 70 0.36 13.25 -15.27
CA LEU A 70 -0.35 14.49 -15.62
C LEU A 70 -0.29 15.55 -14.51
N LYS A 71 -0.26 15.13 -13.24
CA LYS A 71 -0.09 16.05 -12.11
C LYS A 71 1.32 16.59 -11.97
N ALA A 72 2.32 15.84 -12.44
CA ALA A 72 3.72 16.27 -12.40
C ALA A 72 4.07 17.26 -13.51
N THR A 73 3.32 17.27 -14.61
CA THR A 73 3.53 18.18 -15.76
C THR A 73 2.88 19.55 -15.59
N GLY A 74 2.02 19.73 -14.58
CA GLY A 74 1.25 20.95 -14.34
C GLY A 74 1.74 21.77 -13.16
#